data_AF-A0A078IT70-F1
#
_entry.id   AF-A0A078IT70-F1
#
_cell.length_a   1.000
_cell.length_b   1.000
_cell.length_c   1.000
_cell.angle_alpha   90.00
_cell.angle_beta   90.00
_cell.angle_gamma   90.00
#
_symmetry.space_group_name_H-M   'P 1'
#
loop_
_entity.id
_entity.type
_entity.pdbx_description
1 polymer ?
#
loop_
_entity_poly.entity_id
_entity_poly.type
_entity_poly.pdbx_seq_one_letter_code
_entity_poly.pdbx_strand_id
1 'polypeptide(L)'
;MGRGADIDTLCIGSSYVNREFQGISIDLLYASVSLLVIPQDLDVSNSSVQCNVDEQTSRSLNGGRVADQILKLVQNLGVGSIQM
;
A
#
# COMPACT_ATOMS: atom_id res chain seq x y z
N MET A 1 33.39 -14.49 -9.73
CA MET A 1 32.14 -15.02 -9.13
C MET A 1 31.66 -13.99 -8.11
N GLY A 2 31.12 -12.87 -8.60
CA GLY A 2 30.66 -11.78 -7.74
C GLY A 2 29.27 -12.13 -7.21
N ARG A 3 29.16 -12.32 -5.90
CA ARG A 3 27.86 -12.37 -5.22
C ARG A 3 27.33 -10.94 -5.25
N GLY A 4 26.53 -10.64 -6.28
CA GLY A 4 25.81 -9.38 -6.39
C GLY A 4 24.89 -9.27 -5.19
N ALA A 5 24.94 -8.13 -4.51
CA ALA A 5 24.08 -7.84 -3.38
C ALA A 5 22.66 -7.61 -3.89
N ASP A 6 21.79 -8.56 -3.64
CA ASP A 6 20.34 -8.43 -3.62
C ASP A 6 19.94 -7.51 -2.44
N ILE A 7 19.99 -6.19 -2.69
CA ILE A 7 19.41 -5.17 -1.82
C ILE A 7 18.05 -4.80 -2.39
N ASP A 8 17.01 -5.56 -2.04
CA ASP A 8 15.61 -5.17 -2.29
C ASP A 8 14.88 -4.79 -0.99
N THR A 9 15.58 -4.75 0.16
CA THR A 9 14.98 -4.32 1.42
C THR A 9 15.09 -2.80 1.57
N LEU A 10 14.05 -2.07 1.19
CA LEU A 10 13.85 -0.71 1.68
C LEU A 10 13.45 -0.77 3.16
N CYS A 11 14.44 -0.70 4.05
CA CYS A 11 14.21 -0.52 5.47
C CYS A 11 13.92 0.96 5.77
N ILE A 12 12.65 1.36 5.86
CA ILE A 12 12.29 2.58 6.61
C ILE A 12 11.18 2.23 7.62
N GLY A 13 11.58 2.00 8.87
CA GLY A 13 10.78 2.25 10.08
C GLY A 13 9.77 1.19 10.52
N SER A 14 9.39 1.27 11.80
CA SER A 14 8.44 0.38 12.48
C SER A 14 7.17 0.15 11.67
N SER A 15 6.59 -1.05 11.82
CA SER A 15 5.34 -1.55 11.20
C SER A 15 4.21 -0.54 11.05
N TYR A 16 4.16 0.44 11.94
CA TYR A 16 3.34 1.62 11.92
C TYR A 16 4.16 2.75 12.55
N VAL A 17 4.25 3.90 11.88
CA VAL A 17 4.82 5.11 12.50
C VAL A 17 3.87 6.28 12.33
N ASN A 18 3.53 6.90 13.46
CA ASN A 18 2.82 8.17 13.49
C ASN A 18 3.84 9.31 13.44
N ARG A 19 3.61 10.30 12.58
CA ARG A 19 4.46 11.49 12.42
C ARG A 19 3.57 12.72 12.36
N GLU A 20 4.00 13.82 12.97
CA GLU A 20 3.36 15.12 12.76
C GLU A 20 4.04 15.86 11.62
N PHE A 21 3.28 16.18 10.57
CA PHE A 21 3.72 17.03 9.48
C PHE A 21 2.79 18.24 9.40
N GLN A 22 3.35 19.44 9.59
CA GLN A 22 2.58 20.69 9.61
C GLN A 22 1.42 20.70 10.64
N GLY A 23 1.60 20.01 11.78
CA GLY A 23 0.56 19.88 12.82
C GLY A 23 -0.53 18.86 12.48
N ILE A 24 -0.40 18.13 11.37
CA ILE A 24 -1.28 17.02 10.99
C ILE A 24 -0.59 15.72 11.33
N SER A 25 -1.28 14.87 12.09
CA SER A 25 -0.82 13.52 12.41
C SER A 25 -1.04 12.59 11.21
N ILE A 26 0.04 12.01 10.69
CA ILE A 26 0.06 11.14 9.53
C ILE A 26 0.57 9.76 9.96
N ASP A 27 -0.20 8.75 9.59
CA ASP A 27 0.18 7.35 9.75
C ASP A 27 0.85 6.82 8.48
N LEU A 28 2.06 6.32 8.65
CA LEU A 28 2.82 5.68 7.57
C LEU A 28 2.77 4.16 7.77
N LEU A 29 2.16 3.47 6.80
CA LEU A 29 2.10 2.02 6.72
C LEU A 29 3.18 1.49 5.79
N TYR A 30 3.75 0.33 6.13
CA TYR A 30 4.74 -0.36 5.31
C TYR A 30 4.18 -1.67 4.74
N ALA A 31 4.42 -1.91 3.45
CA ALA A 31 4.02 -3.11 2.74
C ALA A 31 5.15 -3.54 1.79
N SER A 32 5.58 -4.80 1.88
CA SER A 32 6.60 -5.37 1.00
C SER A 32 5.95 -6.18 -0.12
N VAL A 33 6.13 -5.77 -1.37
CA VAL A 33 5.57 -6.48 -2.53
C VAL A 33 6.68 -7.06 -3.39
N SER A 34 6.46 -8.27 -3.90
CA SER A 34 7.45 -9.03 -4.69
C SER A 34 7.51 -8.56 -6.15
N LEU A 35 7.83 -7.28 -6.36
CA LEU A 35 7.96 -6.64 -7.67
C LEU A 35 9.38 -6.10 -7.83
N LEU A 36 10.04 -6.44 -8.95
CA LEU A 36 11.40 -5.95 -9.26
C LEU A 36 11.44 -4.44 -9.50
N VAL A 37 10.35 -3.87 -10.01
CA VAL A 37 10.15 -2.44 -10.22
C VAL A 37 8.71 -2.12 -9.87
N ILE A 38 8.50 -1.08 -9.05
CA ILE A 38 7.16 -0.59 -8.74
C ILE A 38 6.67 0.27 -9.90
N PRO A 39 5.63 -0.14 -10.66
CA PRO A 39 5.08 0.69 -11.70
C PRO A 39 4.35 1.91 -11.10
N GLN A 40 4.33 3.04 -11.81
CA GLN A 40 3.65 4.26 -11.33
C GLN A 40 2.14 4.08 -11.18
N ASP A 41 1.56 3.17 -11.96
CA ASP A 41 0.14 2.80 -12.01
C ASP A 41 -0.14 1.50 -11.24
N LEU A 42 0.68 1.17 -10.23
CA LEU A 42 0.47 -0.02 -9.40
C LEU A 42 -0.90 0.02 -8.71
N ASP A 43 -1.78 -0.90 -9.10
CA ASP A 43 -3.07 -1.11 -8.46
C ASP A 43 -2.98 -2.18 -7.35
N VAL A 44 -2.99 -1.74 -6.10
CA VAL A 44 -2.98 -2.62 -4.91
C VAL A 44 -4.28 -3.41 -4.72
N SER A 45 -5.36 -3.05 -5.44
CA SER A 45 -6.60 -3.83 -5.44
C SER A 45 -6.46 -5.15 -6.21
N ASN A 46 -5.46 -5.24 -7.10
CA ASN A 46 -5.17 -6.44 -7.87
C ASN A 46 -4.73 -7.58 -6.95
N SER A 47 -5.28 -8.77 -7.18
CA SER A 47 -5.01 -9.97 -6.38
C SER A 47 -3.57 -10.47 -6.50
N SER A 48 -2.87 -10.13 -7.59
CA SER A 48 -1.46 -10.46 -7.80
C SER A 48 -0.52 -9.80 -6.78
N VAL A 49 -0.84 -8.58 -6.34
CA VAL A 49 -0.02 -7.79 -5.39
C VAL A 49 -0.05 -8.37 -3.98
N GLN A 50 -1.05 -9.20 -3.68
CA GLN A 50 -1.22 -9.86 -2.37
C GLN A 50 -0.74 -11.31 -2.37
N CYS A 51 -0.18 -11.79 -3.49
CA CYS A 51 0.28 -13.16 -3.58
C CYS A 51 1.57 -13.33 -2.76
N ASN A 52 1.59 -14.28 -1.83
CA ASN A 52 2.75 -14.63 -1.00
C ASN A 52 3.32 -13.48 -0.13
N VAL A 53 2.49 -12.50 0.25
CA VAL A 53 2.90 -11.46 1.20
C VAL A 53 2.73 -11.93 2.65
N ASP A 54 3.56 -11.42 3.55
CA ASP A 54 3.44 -11.68 4.99
C ASP A 54 2.18 -11.01 5.59
N GLU A 55 1.79 -11.43 6.80
CA GLU A 55 0.59 -10.93 7.48
C GLU A 55 0.63 -9.42 7.76
N GLN A 56 1.81 -8.86 8.01
CA GLN A 56 1.97 -7.43 8.27
C GLN A 56 1.75 -6.64 6.97
N THR A 57 2.35 -7.05 5.87
CA THR A 57 2.10 -6.47 4.55
C THR A 57 0.63 -6.57 4.15
N SER A 58 0.00 -7.72 4.39
CA SER A 58 -1.43 -7.93 4.12
C SER A 58 -2.31 -6.91 4.87
N ARG A 59 -2.05 -6.72 6.17
CA ARG A 59 -2.77 -5.74 7.00
C ARG A 59 -2.55 -4.29 6.53
N SER A 60 -1.33 -3.92 6.17
CA SER A 60 -1.01 -2.58 5.67
C SER A 60 -1.73 -2.26 4.35
N LEU A 61 -1.84 -3.23 3.44
CA LEU A 61 -2.52 -3.04 2.15
C LEU A 61 -4.06 -3.05 2.26
N ASN A 62 -4.60 -3.70 3.29
CA ASN A 62 -6.04 -3.89 3.42
C ASN A 62 -6.82 -2.57 3.54
N GLY A 63 -6.31 -1.59 4.30
CA GLY A 63 -6.97 -0.30 4.49
C GLY A 63 -7.24 0.43 3.18
N GLY A 64 -6.22 0.55 2.32
CA GLY A 64 -6.35 1.19 1.00
C GLY A 64 -7.31 0.43 0.08
N ARG A 65 -7.25 -0.90 0.07
CA ARG A 65 -8.12 -1.73 -0.76
C ARG A 65 -9.60 -1.65 -0.38
N VAL A 66 -9.88 -1.70 0.92
CA VAL A 66 -11.26 -1.58 1.43
C VAL A 66 -11.82 -0.19 1.11
N ALA A 67 -11.01 0.86 1.29
CA ALA A 67 -11.42 2.22 0.92
C ALA A 67 -11.76 2.33 -0.57
N ASP A 68 -10.92 1.78 -1.45
CA ASP A 68 -11.17 1.78 -2.90
C ASP A 68 -12.45 1.01 -3.28
N GLN A 69 -12.73 -0.14 -2.63
CA GLN A 69 -13.98 -0.87 -2.82
C GLN A 69 -15.21 -0.08 -2.37
N ILE A 70 -15.12 0.64 -1.24
CA ILE A 70 -16.19 1.51 -0.76
C ILE A 70 -16.42 2.65 -1.76
N LEU A 71 -15.36 3.29 -2.26
CA LEU A 71 -15.47 4.36 -3.25
C LEU A 71 -16.13 3.88 -4.54
N LYS A 72 -15.71 2.72 -5.05
CA LYS A 72 -16.35 2.07 -6.22
C LYS A 72 -17.83 1.78 -5.97
N LEU A 73 -18.18 1.28 -4.77
CA LEU A 73 -19.58 1.02 -4.41
C LEU A 73 -20.41 2.30 -4.37
N VAL A 74 -19.90 3.38 -3.77
CA VAL A 74 -20.58 4.68 -3.70
C VAL A 74 -20.82 5.26 -5.09
N GLN A 75 -19.81 5.20 -5.96
CA GLN A 75 -19.93 5.67 -7.36
C GLN A 75 -20.99 4.88 -8.14
N ASN A 76 -21.05 3.55 -7.94
CA ASN A 76 -22.07 2.69 -8.55
C ASN A 76 -23.50 3.02 -8.09
N LEU A 77 -23.66 3.55 -6.87
CA LEU A 77 -24.97 3.95 -6.32
C LEU A 77 -25.41 5.34 -6.81
N GLY A 78 -24.59 6.05 -7.60
CA GLY A 78 -24.90 7.39 -8.10
C GLY A 78 -24.88 8.48 -7.02
N VAL A 79 -24.41 8.16 -5.82
CA VAL A 79 -24.36 9.09 -4.67
C VAL A 79 -23.08 9.90 -4.74
N GLY A 80 -23.04 10.88 -5.65
CA GLY A 80 -22.04 11.95 -5.68
C GLY A 80 -20.62 11.56 -6.10
N SER A 81 -19.99 12.41 -6.90
CA SER A 81 -18.58 12.30 -7.28
C SER A 81 -17.69 12.60 -6.07
N ILE A 82 -17.36 11.58 -5.26
CA ILE A 82 -16.30 11.72 -4.25
C ILE A 82 -14.97 11.73 -5.02
N GLN A 83 -14.41 12.92 -5.24
CA GLN A 83 -13.04 13.08 -5.72
C GLN A 83 -12.11 13.14 -4.50
N MET A 84 -11.17 12.19 -4.43
CA MET A 84 -10.00 12.27 -3.54
C MET A 84 -8.91 13.11 -4.21
#